data_AF-A0A9N9FIS4-F1
#
_entry.id   AF-A0A9N9FIS4-F1
#
_cell.length_a   1.000
_cell.length_b   1.000
_cell.length_c   1.000
_cell.angle_alpha   90.00
_cell.angle_beta   90.00
_cell.angle_gamma   90.00
#
_symmetry.space_group_name_H-M   'P 1'
#
loop_
_entity.id
_entity.type
_entity.pdbx_description
1 polymer ?
#
loop_
_entity_poly.entity_id
_entity_poly.type
_entity_poly.pdbx_seq_one_letter_code
_entity_poly.pdbx_strand_id
1 'polypeptide(L)'
;MNSLFEHLERLKTALFPHDLLYNMIEKTSPYTAIYSYNKDSHLKFSSFDGDANNLDHNDGEFTNSLKNLHIITTDYLRVPIEEAFNWNELAMSIPDVKGEWYVVAFRSIRRADADDIALYEADSRAHEEAKLNGGLLKYCYSGLNERRECLAMCVWLNRDYARAANGKPHHIAAMSLASKMYDTYALERYRLLKSNGELFFKFEKIIS
;
A
#
# COMPACT_ATOMS: atom_id res chain seq x y z
N MET A 1 -4.78 29.57 1.24
CA MET A 1 -4.75 28.28 1.97
C MET A 1 -6.06 27.92 2.68
N ASN A 2 -7.10 28.78 2.76
CA ASN A 2 -8.34 28.46 3.50
C ASN A 2 -9.50 27.88 2.66
N SER A 3 -9.49 27.98 1.33
CA SER A 3 -10.64 27.60 0.50
C SER A 3 -10.83 26.09 0.33
N LEU A 4 -9.75 25.30 0.35
CA LEU A 4 -9.83 23.85 0.19
C LEU A 4 -10.38 23.19 1.47
N PHE A 5 -9.94 23.68 2.63
CA PHE A 5 -10.35 23.18 3.93
C PHE A 5 -11.86 23.42 4.18
N GLU A 6 -12.36 24.62 3.88
CA GLU A 6 -13.80 24.91 3.95
C GLU A 6 -14.63 24.10 2.94
N HIS A 7 -14.06 23.78 1.78
CA HIS A 7 -14.72 22.94 0.78
C HIS A 7 -14.81 21.48 1.27
N LEU A 8 -13.74 20.94 1.84
CA LEU A 8 -13.71 19.59 2.40
C LEU A 8 -14.63 19.45 3.62
N GLU A 9 -14.70 20.46 4.50
CA GLU A 9 -15.66 20.48 5.63
C GLU A 9 -17.12 20.52 5.18
N ARG A 10 -17.43 21.21 4.06
CA ARG A 10 -18.77 21.18 3.46
C ARG A 10 -19.12 19.83 2.81
N LEU A 11 -18.12 19.07 2.40
CA LEU A 11 -18.33 17.73 1.84
C LEU A 11 -18.53 16.66 2.93
N LYS A 12 -17.98 16.86 4.13
CA LYS A 12 -18.24 16.00 5.32
C LYS A 12 -19.71 16.01 5.75
N THR A 13 -20.42 17.12 5.55
CA THR A 13 -21.82 17.28 5.96
C THR A 13 -22.83 16.81 4.91
N ALA A 14 -22.38 16.53 3.69
CA ALA A 14 -23.20 15.97 2.64
C ALA A 14 -23.07 14.44 2.62
N LEU A 15 -24.21 13.73 2.63
CA LEU A 15 -24.30 12.28 2.47
C LEU A 15 -23.86 11.88 1.04
N PHE A 16 -22.56 11.90 0.77
CA PHE A 16 -21.98 11.29 -0.41
C PHE A 16 -21.70 9.81 -0.13
N PRO A 17 -21.91 8.92 -1.12
CA PRO A 17 -21.31 7.59 -1.10
C PRO A 17 -19.83 7.71 -0.76
N HIS A 18 -19.35 6.89 0.18
CA HIS A 18 -17.98 6.92 0.71
C HIS A 18 -16.92 6.98 -0.40
N ASP A 19 -17.12 6.21 -1.47
CA ASP A 19 -16.26 6.18 -2.65
C ASP A 19 -16.12 7.53 -3.36
N LEU A 20 -17.19 8.34 -3.41
CA LEU A 20 -17.17 9.65 -4.06
C LEU A 20 -16.40 10.68 -3.23
N LEU A 21 -16.61 10.69 -1.91
CA LEU A 21 -15.85 11.56 -1.01
C LEU A 21 -14.36 11.21 -1.04
N TYR A 22 -14.02 9.92 -0.97
CA TYR A 22 -12.65 9.43 -1.04
C TYR A 22 -11.97 9.81 -2.35
N ASN A 23 -12.64 9.61 -3.50
CA ASN A 23 -12.11 10.00 -4.81
C ASN A 23 -11.97 11.52 -4.98
N MET A 24 -12.82 12.32 -4.31
CA MET A 24 -12.70 13.78 -4.30
C MET A 24 -11.52 14.25 -3.45
N ILE A 25 -11.32 13.67 -2.27
CA ILE A 25 -10.16 13.94 -1.41
C ILE A 25 -8.87 13.56 -2.14
N GLU A 26 -8.84 12.39 -2.79
CA GLU A 26 -7.68 11.95 -3.57
C GLU A 26 -7.35 12.89 -4.72
N LYS A 27 -8.35 13.38 -5.47
CA LYS A 27 -8.13 14.33 -6.58
C LYS A 27 -7.67 15.72 -6.12
N THR A 28 -7.89 16.07 -4.87
CA THR A 28 -7.62 17.42 -4.33
C THR A 28 -6.43 17.46 -3.36
N SER A 29 -5.92 16.30 -2.95
CA SER A 29 -4.76 16.19 -2.08
C SER A 29 -3.50 16.72 -2.80
N PRO A 30 -2.66 17.53 -2.14
CA PRO A 30 -1.33 17.86 -2.67
C PRO A 30 -0.36 16.67 -2.60
N TYR A 31 -0.77 15.57 -1.94
CA TYR A 31 0.00 14.35 -1.74
C TYR A 31 -0.44 13.20 -2.66
N THR A 32 -1.20 13.49 -3.73
CA THR A 32 -1.65 12.47 -4.68
C THR A 32 -0.45 11.91 -5.42
N ALA A 33 0.09 10.79 -4.92
CA ALA A 33 0.82 9.86 -5.76
C ALA A 33 -0.10 9.54 -6.95
N ILE A 34 0.44 9.50 -8.18
CA ILE A 34 -0.36 9.18 -9.35
C ILE A 34 -0.77 7.71 -9.22
N TYR A 35 -1.91 7.47 -8.58
CA TYR A 35 -2.45 6.13 -8.38
C TYR A 35 -3.11 5.70 -9.69
N SER A 36 -2.70 4.55 -10.23
CA SER A 36 -3.48 3.91 -11.30
C SER A 36 -4.63 3.13 -10.67
N TYR A 37 -5.86 3.45 -11.07
CA TYR A 37 -7.06 2.77 -10.60
C TYR A 37 -7.33 1.53 -11.46
N ASN A 38 -7.35 0.36 -10.83
CA ASN A 38 -7.82 -0.87 -11.46
C ASN A 38 -9.31 -1.06 -11.13
N LYS A 39 -10.17 -0.91 -12.16
CA LYS A 39 -11.63 -0.96 -12.03
C LYS A 39 -12.17 -2.29 -11.51
N ASP A 40 -11.48 -3.39 -11.80
CA ASP A 40 -11.97 -4.74 -11.52
C ASP A 40 -11.66 -5.19 -10.08
N SER A 41 -10.68 -4.54 -9.44
CA SER A 41 -10.20 -4.92 -8.11
C SER A 41 -10.40 -3.85 -7.04
N HIS A 42 -10.81 -2.63 -7.42
CA HIS A 42 -10.86 -1.45 -6.56
C HIS A 42 -9.52 -1.12 -5.88
N LEU A 43 -8.40 -1.69 -6.36
CA LEU A 43 -7.07 -1.33 -5.91
C LEU A 43 -6.57 -0.06 -6.61
N LYS A 44 -5.83 0.72 -5.82
CA LYS A 44 -5.05 1.87 -6.23
C LYS A 44 -3.59 1.51 -6.02
N PHE A 45 -2.81 1.63 -7.09
CA PHE A 45 -1.37 1.35 -7.07
C PHE A 45 -0.61 2.65 -7.18
N SER A 46 0.31 2.91 -6.25
CA SER A 46 1.19 4.05 -6.40
C SER A 46 2.01 3.89 -7.69
N SER A 47 2.32 5.03 -8.31
CA SER A 47 3.45 5.10 -9.23
C SER A 47 4.72 4.64 -8.51
N PHE A 48 5.73 4.21 -9.27
CA PHE A 48 6.97 3.74 -8.69
C PHE A 48 7.51 4.73 -7.64
N ASP A 49 7.70 4.24 -6.42
CA ASP A 49 7.95 5.05 -5.21
C ASP A 49 9.43 5.13 -4.81
N GLY A 50 10.30 4.38 -5.49
CA GLY A 50 11.72 4.32 -5.18
C GLY A 50 12.57 5.31 -6.00
N ASP A 51 13.82 5.53 -5.56
CA ASP A 51 14.83 6.18 -6.40
C ASP A 51 15.48 5.12 -7.30
N ALA A 52 15.01 5.01 -8.55
CA ALA A 52 15.52 4.05 -9.53
C ALA A 52 17.02 4.23 -9.83
N ASN A 53 17.61 5.37 -9.47
CA ASN A 53 18.99 5.68 -9.86
C ASN A 53 20.05 5.05 -8.96
N ASN A 54 19.66 4.37 -7.87
CA ASN A 54 20.59 3.84 -6.89
C ASN A 54 20.28 2.40 -6.44
N LEU A 55 19.47 1.68 -7.22
CA LEU A 55 19.19 0.26 -7.00
C LEU A 55 20.25 -0.58 -7.71
N ASP A 56 20.58 -1.74 -7.11
CA ASP A 56 21.33 -2.74 -7.84
C ASP A 56 20.48 -3.32 -8.99
N HIS A 57 21.12 -4.12 -9.86
CA HIS A 57 20.44 -4.70 -11.02
C HIS A 57 19.22 -5.55 -10.63
N ASN A 58 19.32 -6.40 -9.61
CA ASN A 58 18.23 -7.30 -9.19
C ASN A 58 17.07 -6.51 -8.59
N ASP A 59 17.39 -5.55 -7.72
CA ASP A 59 16.40 -4.67 -7.10
C ASP A 59 15.70 -3.82 -8.16
N GLY A 60 16.45 -3.29 -9.14
CA GLY A 60 15.92 -2.51 -10.25
C GLY A 60 14.97 -3.32 -11.15
N GLU A 61 15.33 -4.55 -11.50
CA GLU A 61 14.47 -5.42 -12.33
C GLU A 61 13.22 -5.86 -11.58
N PHE A 62 13.34 -6.30 -10.32
CA PHE A 62 12.18 -6.64 -9.49
C PHE A 62 11.24 -5.45 -9.34
N THR A 63 11.80 -4.29 -9.03
CA THR A 63 11.08 -3.02 -8.96
C THR A 63 10.33 -2.70 -10.25
N ASN A 64 10.96 -2.88 -11.40
CA ASN A 64 10.31 -2.65 -12.68
C ASN A 64 9.17 -3.64 -12.93
N SER A 65 9.32 -4.91 -12.51
CA SER A 65 8.26 -5.93 -12.61
C SER A 65 7.02 -5.56 -11.78
N LEU A 66 7.20 -4.92 -10.60
CA LEU A 66 6.10 -4.49 -9.72
C LEU A 66 5.15 -3.46 -10.37
N LYS A 67 5.51 -2.87 -11.51
CA LYS A 67 4.59 -2.05 -12.32
C LYS A 67 3.41 -2.85 -12.86
N ASN A 68 3.59 -4.16 -13.06
CA ASN A 68 2.57 -5.10 -13.54
C ASN A 68 1.88 -5.88 -12.41
N LEU A 69 2.18 -5.57 -11.15
CA LEU A 69 1.54 -6.19 -10.00
C LEU A 69 0.04 -5.89 -10.02
N HIS A 70 -0.79 -6.93 -9.98
CA HIS A 70 -2.24 -6.82 -9.91
C HIS A 70 -2.86 -7.99 -9.13
N ILE A 71 -4.09 -7.79 -8.65
CA ILE A 71 -4.87 -8.84 -7.99
C ILE A 71 -5.35 -9.84 -9.04
N ILE A 72 -5.39 -11.12 -8.65
CA ILE A 72 -5.89 -12.22 -9.48
C ILE A 72 -7.16 -12.90 -8.94
N THR A 73 -7.71 -12.41 -7.82
CA THR A 73 -8.90 -12.98 -7.16
C THR A 73 -9.76 -11.90 -6.51
N THR A 74 -11.07 -12.06 -6.57
CA THR A 74 -12.03 -11.19 -5.88
C THR A 74 -11.99 -11.34 -4.36
N ASP A 75 -11.42 -12.45 -3.85
CA ASP A 75 -11.28 -12.75 -2.42
C ASP A 75 -9.94 -12.27 -1.84
N TYR A 76 -9.24 -11.36 -2.52
CA TYR A 76 -7.92 -10.84 -2.14
C TYR A 76 -7.84 -10.31 -0.70
N LEU A 77 -8.97 -9.91 -0.11
CA LEU A 77 -9.07 -9.45 1.28
C LEU A 77 -8.92 -10.58 2.31
N ARG A 78 -9.08 -11.85 1.90
CA ARG A 78 -9.23 -13.01 2.78
C ARG A 78 -8.25 -14.15 2.49
N VAL A 79 -7.73 -14.23 1.28
CA VAL A 79 -6.69 -15.21 0.93
C VAL A 79 -5.29 -14.72 1.36
N PRO A 80 -4.30 -15.62 1.51
CA PRO A 80 -2.90 -15.23 1.71
C PRO A 80 -2.41 -14.24 0.66
N ILE A 81 -1.45 -13.36 1.03
CA ILE A 81 -0.91 -12.36 0.09
C ILE A 81 -0.25 -13.01 -1.13
N GLU A 82 0.35 -14.19 -0.96
CA GLU A 82 0.94 -14.98 -2.05
C GLU A 82 -0.10 -15.47 -3.08
N GLU A 83 -1.37 -15.61 -2.68
CA GLU A 83 -2.47 -16.05 -3.55
C GLU A 83 -3.31 -14.87 -4.07
N ALA A 84 -3.21 -13.70 -3.44
CA ALA A 84 -4.01 -12.54 -3.78
C ALA A 84 -3.56 -11.85 -5.09
N PHE A 85 -2.28 -11.94 -5.43
CA PHE A 85 -1.67 -11.20 -6.54
C PHE A 85 -0.94 -12.13 -7.52
N ASN A 86 -0.65 -11.61 -8.72
CA ASN A 86 0.03 -12.31 -9.81
C ASN A 86 1.55 -12.54 -9.57
N TRP A 87 2.00 -12.84 -8.35
CA TRP A 87 3.42 -12.99 -8.01
C TRP A 87 4.17 -13.97 -8.91
N ASN A 88 3.51 -15.03 -9.35
CA ASN A 88 4.08 -16.04 -10.25
C ASN A 88 4.41 -15.44 -11.62
N GLU A 89 3.52 -14.62 -12.17
CA GLU A 89 3.77 -13.93 -13.45
C GLU A 89 4.94 -12.95 -13.32
N LEU A 90 5.00 -12.22 -12.20
CA LEU A 90 6.12 -11.31 -11.94
C LEU A 90 7.44 -12.09 -11.86
N ALA A 91 7.51 -13.17 -11.08
CA ALA A 91 8.71 -14.00 -10.95
C ALA A 91 9.19 -14.55 -12.30
N MET A 92 8.27 -15.02 -13.13
CA MET A 92 8.58 -15.53 -14.47
C MET A 92 9.06 -14.45 -15.45
N SER A 93 8.66 -13.18 -15.24
CA SER A 93 9.12 -12.05 -16.06
C SER A 93 10.57 -11.62 -15.79
N ILE A 94 11.15 -12.09 -14.68
CA ILE A 94 12.51 -11.78 -14.23
C ILE A 94 13.27 -13.06 -13.83
N PRO A 95 13.52 -13.99 -14.78
CA PRO A 95 14.05 -15.32 -14.49
C PRO A 95 15.46 -15.30 -13.86
N ASP A 96 16.29 -14.34 -14.26
CA ASP A 96 17.69 -14.22 -13.83
C ASP A 96 17.88 -13.42 -12.53
N VAL A 97 16.79 -12.84 -12.01
CA VAL A 97 16.81 -12.06 -10.77
C VAL A 97 16.81 -12.97 -9.55
N LYS A 98 17.70 -12.63 -8.60
CA LYS A 98 17.70 -13.17 -7.24
C LYS A 98 17.68 -12.04 -6.21
N GLY A 99 17.07 -12.31 -5.07
CA GLY A 99 17.05 -11.35 -3.98
C GLY A 99 16.15 -11.75 -2.83
N GLU A 100 16.20 -10.93 -1.80
CA GLU A 100 15.29 -10.94 -0.66
C GLU A 100 14.65 -9.56 -0.56
N TRP A 101 13.32 -9.51 -0.62
CA TRP A 101 12.54 -8.30 -0.41
C TRP A 101 11.60 -8.48 0.78
N TYR A 102 11.02 -7.38 1.22
CA TYR A 102 10.18 -7.36 2.41
C TYR A 102 8.79 -6.83 2.09
N VAL A 103 7.77 -7.65 2.38
CA VAL A 103 6.36 -7.30 2.13
C VAL A 103 5.66 -7.09 3.45
N VAL A 104 4.90 -5.99 3.53
CA VAL A 104 4.02 -5.68 4.65
C VAL A 104 2.60 -5.54 4.11
N ALA A 105 1.66 -6.28 4.70
CA ALA A 105 0.24 -6.17 4.37
C ALA A 105 -0.56 -5.80 5.61
N PHE A 106 -1.38 -4.77 5.50
CA PHE A 106 -2.30 -4.29 6.51
C PHE A 106 -3.72 -4.56 6.07
N ARG A 107 -4.39 -5.51 6.73
CA ARG A 107 -5.80 -5.81 6.53
C ARG A 107 -6.60 -5.18 7.63
N SER A 108 -7.73 -4.55 7.30
CA SER A 108 -8.52 -3.85 8.31
C SER A 108 -10.01 -3.92 8.03
N ILE A 109 -10.79 -3.76 9.10
CA ILE A 109 -12.21 -3.39 9.08
C ILE A 109 -12.28 -2.02 9.73
N ARG A 110 -12.63 -1.00 8.96
CA ARG A 110 -12.75 0.39 9.43
C ARG A 110 -14.00 0.55 10.29
N ARG A 111 -13.94 1.34 11.36
CA ARG A 111 -15.11 1.68 12.17
C ARG A 111 -16.15 2.44 11.35
N ALA A 112 -17.41 2.33 11.72
CA ALA A 112 -18.51 2.97 11.00
C ALA A 112 -18.52 4.50 11.20
N ASP A 113 -17.92 4.95 12.31
CA ASP A 113 -17.77 6.36 12.70
C ASP A 113 -16.34 6.87 12.49
N ALA A 114 -15.50 6.17 11.72
CA ALA A 114 -14.13 6.59 11.46
C ALA A 114 -14.08 7.92 10.70
N ASP A 115 -13.12 8.78 11.05
CA ASP A 115 -12.83 9.98 10.27
C ASP A 115 -11.95 9.62 9.07
N ASP A 116 -12.60 9.39 7.93
CA ASP A 116 -11.95 8.98 6.70
C ASP A 116 -10.97 10.02 6.13
N ILE A 117 -11.25 11.30 6.36
CA ILE A 117 -10.37 12.39 5.92
C ILE A 117 -9.10 12.39 6.76
N ALA A 118 -9.24 12.29 8.08
CA ALA A 118 -8.09 12.20 8.97
C ALA A 118 -7.22 10.96 8.67
N LEU A 119 -7.85 9.81 8.38
CA LEU A 119 -7.15 8.61 7.96
C LEU A 119 -6.40 8.79 6.64
N TYR A 120 -7.08 9.31 5.62
CA TYR A 120 -6.47 9.52 4.30
C TYR A 120 -5.28 10.50 4.38
N GLU A 121 -5.42 11.60 5.11
CA GLU A 121 -4.33 12.56 5.31
C GLU A 121 -3.15 11.95 6.06
N ALA A 122 -3.42 11.18 7.12
CA ALA A 122 -2.38 10.53 7.90
C ALA A 122 -1.63 9.49 7.06
N ASP A 123 -2.36 8.67 6.30
CA ASP A 123 -1.79 7.67 5.39
C ASP A 123 -0.97 8.33 4.28
N SER A 124 -1.49 9.39 3.65
CA SER A 124 -0.78 10.14 2.60
C SER A 124 0.53 10.74 3.12
N ARG A 125 0.53 11.33 4.32
CA ARG A 125 1.75 11.89 4.93
C ARG A 125 2.75 10.80 5.30
N ALA A 126 2.28 9.65 5.81
CA ALA A 126 3.13 8.51 6.09
C ALA A 126 3.74 7.97 4.78
N HIS A 127 2.95 7.77 3.73
CA HIS A 127 3.45 7.29 2.44
C HIS A 127 4.52 8.21 1.84
N GLU A 128 4.30 9.53 1.83
CA GLU A 128 5.30 10.49 1.37
C GLU A 128 6.59 10.47 2.22
N GLU A 129 6.45 10.33 3.53
CA GLU A 129 7.60 10.16 4.43
C GLU A 129 8.36 8.85 4.16
N ALA A 130 7.66 7.76 3.83
CA ALA A 130 8.28 6.49 3.43
C ALA A 130 9.07 6.61 2.13
N LYS A 131 8.52 7.32 1.14
CA LYS A 131 9.20 7.60 -0.13
C LYS A 131 10.48 8.38 0.09
N LEU A 132 10.42 9.46 0.88
CA LEU A 132 11.57 10.29 1.22
C LEU A 132 12.62 9.55 2.06
N ASN A 133 12.21 8.61 2.91
CA ASN A 133 13.12 7.76 3.66
C ASN A 133 13.88 6.77 2.75
N GLY A 134 13.32 6.41 1.60
CA GLY A 134 13.89 5.48 0.64
C GLY A 134 13.60 4.01 0.96
N GLY A 135 13.81 3.17 -0.05
CA GLY A 135 13.66 1.71 0.01
C GLY A 135 12.23 1.19 -0.10
N LEU A 136 11.23 2.07 -0.24
CA LEU A 136 9.88 1.68 -0.66
C LEU A 136 9.86 1.42 -2.18
N LEU A 137 9.50 0.21 -2.59
CA LEU A 137 9.45 -0.19 -3.99
C LEU A 137 8.05 -0.03 -4.59
N LYS A 138 7.03 -0.35 -3.79
CA LYS A 138 5.62 -0.28 -4.20
C LYS A 138 4.72 -0.05 -3.00
N TYR A 139 3.71 0.80 -3.18
CA TYR A 139 2.58 0.92 -2.28
C TYR A 139 1.28 0.67 -3.06
N CYS A 140 0.34 -0.04 -2.45
CA CYS A 140 -1.00 -0.20 -3.02
C CYS A 140 -2.02 -0.37 -1.90
N TYR A 141 -3.25 0.08 -2.15
CA TYR A 141 -4.33 -0.08 -1.21
C TYR A 141 -5.68 -0.21 -1.90
N SER A 142 -6.66 -0.82 -1.24
CA SER A 142 -8.02 -0.99 -1.76
C SER A 142 -8.94 0.12 -1.25
N GLY A 143 -9.96 0.45 -2.04
CA GLY A 143 -11.16 1.10 -1.49
C GLY A 143 -11.81 0.27 -0.38
N LEU A 144 -12.75 0.89 0.35
CA LEU A 144 -13.61 0.16 1.27
C LEU A 144 -14.65 -0.61 0.48
N ASN A 145 -14.87 -1.86 0.85
CA ASN A 145 -16.06 -2.58 0.39
C ASN A 145 -17.26 -2.32 1.32
N GLU A 146 -18.41 -2.92 0.99
CA GLU A 146 -19.65 -2.82 1.79
C GLU A 146 -19.49 -3.25 3.26
N ARG A 147 -18.48 -4.06 3.57
CA ARG A 147 -18.15 -4.52 4.92
C ARG A 147 -17.13 -3.62 5.63
N ARG A 148 -16.75 -2.48 5.04
CA ARG A 148 -15.69 -1.57 5.52
C ARG A 148 -14.31 -2.24 5.58
N GLU A 149 -14.11 -3.31 4.81
CA GLU A 149 -12.82 -4.00 4.73
C GLU A 149 -11.87 -3.25 3.77
N CYS A 150 -10.58 -3.23 4.10
CA CYS A 150 -9.52 -2.65 3.27
C CYS A 150 -8.22 -3.46 3.40
N LEU A 151 -7.46 -3.52 2.31
CA LEU A 151 -6.08 -3.99 2.27
C LEU A 151 -5.17 -2.84 1.84
N ALA A 152 -4.11 -2.58 2.59
CA ALA A 152 -2.97 -1.80 2.16
C ALA A 152 -1.72 -2.70 2.16
N MET A 153 -0.84 -2.54 1.18
CA MET A 153 0.38 -3.34 1.06
C MET A 153 1.55 -2.50 0.58
N CYS A 154 2.70 -2.69 1.24
CA CYS A 154 3.97 -2.10 0.86
C CYS A 154 4.98 -3.21 0.53
N VAL A 155 5.75 -2.99 -0.53
CA VAL A 155 6.93 -3.80 -0.88
C VAL A 155 8.17 -2.95 -0.66
N TRP A 156 9.15 -3.47 0.05
CA TRP A 156 10.37 -2.79 0.47
C TRP A 156 11.60 -3.56 0.01
N LEU A 157 12.70 -2.83 -0.20
CA LEU A 157 14.03 -3.42 -0.44
C LEU A 157 14.38 -4.43 0.65
N ASN A 158 14.20 -4.06 1.90
CA ASN A 158 14.42 -4.95 3.04
C ASN A 158 13.68 -4.46 4.28
N ARG A 159 13.75 -5.26 5.34
CA ARG A 159 13.12 -4.97 6.63
C ARG A 159 13.66 -3.71 7.30
N ASP A 160 14.93 -3.36 7.11
CA ASP A 160 15.54 -2.22 7.78
C ASP A 160 15.01 -0.89 7.23
N TYR A 161 14.81 -0.78 5.92
CA TYR A 161 14.12 0.37 5.32
C TYR A 161 12.69 0.51 5.85
N ALA A 162 11.93 -0.59 5.91
CA ALA A 162 10.58 -0.58 6.46
C ALA A 162 10.55 -0.14 7.93
N ARG A 163 11.51 -0.60 8.74
CA ARG A 163 11.62 -0.17 10.15
C ARG A 163 12.02 1.28 10.29
N ALA A 164 12.94 1.76 9.45
CA ALA A 164 13.38 3.14 9.45
C ALA A 164 12.21 4.09 9.13
N ALA A 165 11.40 3.77 8.12
CA ALA A 165 10.20 4.53 7.77
C ALA A 165 9.14 4.49 8.88
N ASN A 166 8.84 3.30 9.43
CA ASN A 166 7.86 3.16 10.53
C ASN A 166 8.23 3.93 11.80
N GLY A 167 9.52 4.22 12.01
CA GLY A 167 10.00 5.01 13.14
C GLY A 167 9.89 6.53 12.96
N LYS A 168 9.41 7.00 11.80
CA LYS A 168 9.32 8.43 11.50
C LYS A 168 8.02 9.06 12.01
N PRO A 169 7.98 10.39 12.27
CA PRO A 169 6.86 11.03 12.95
C PRO A 169 5.50 10.86 12.27
N HIS A 170 5.41 10.93 10.94
CA HIS A 170 4.12 10.78 10.26
C HIS A 170 3.60 9.34 10.29
N HIS A 171 4.48 8.34 10.15
CA HIS A 171 4.10 6.93 10.38
C HIS A 171 3.64 6.67 11.80
N ILE A 172 4.34 7.20 12.81
CA ILE A 172 3.95 7.06 14.21
C ILE A 172 2.57 7.69 14.44
N ALA A 173 2.33 8.87 13.87
CA ALA A 173 1.02 9.53 13.94
C ALA A 173 -0.08 8.68 13.29
N ALA A 174 0.14 8.15 12.08
CA ALA A 174 -0.82 7.30 11.39
C ALA A 174 -1.11 6.01 12.18
N MET A 175 -0.08 5.34 12.70
CA MET A 175 -0.24 4.15 13.55
C MET A 175 -1.02 4.45 14.84
N SER A 176 -0.83 5.63 15.43
CA SER A 176 -1.56 6.02 16.64
C SER A 176 -3.07 6.16 16.42
N LEU A 177 -3.50 6.45 15.18
CA LEU A 177 -4.92 6.53 14.81
C LEU A 177 -5.54 5.14 14.68
N ALA A 178 -4.77 4.09 14.40
CA ALA A 178 -5.30 2.77 14.06
C ALA A 178 -6.25 2.23 15.14
N SER A 179 -5.85 2.35 16.42
CA SER A 179 -6.66 1.90 17.56
C SER A 179 -8.02 2.61 17.69
N LYS A 180 -8.18 3.80 17.12
CA LYS A 180 -9.39 4.62 17.19
C LYS A 180 -10.25 4.54 15.93
N MET A 181 -9.70 4.02 14.83
CA MET A 181 -10.29 4.13 13.50
C MET A 181 -10.67 2.77 12.89
N TYR A 182 -10.18 1.66 13.44
CA TYR A 182 -10.48 0.31 12.96
C TYR A 182 -11.20 -0.52 14.03
N ASP A 183 -12.24 -1.25 13.63
CA ASP A 183 -12.86 -2.28 14.46
C ASP A 183 -11.88 -3.44 14.67
N THR A 184 -11.21 -3.84 13.59
CA THR A 184 -10.14 -4.84 13.62
C THR A 184 -9.07 -4.49 12.62
N TYR A 185 -7.82 -4.85 12.90
CA TYR A 185 -6.75 -4.83 11.91
C TYR A 185 -5.73 -5.94 12.15
N ALA A 186 -5.07 -6.37 11.08
CA ALA A 186 -3.99 -7.34 11.10
C ALA A 186 -2.81 -6.81 10.28
N LEU A 187 -1.60 -6.94 10.82
CA LEU A 187 -0.37 -6.54 10.17
C LEU A 187 0.49 -7.77 9.89
N GLU A 188 0.53 -8.15 8.63
CA GLU A 188 1.27 -9.31 8.14
C GLU A 188 2.61 -8.86 7.55
N ARG A 189 3.64 -9.68 7.76
CA ARG A 189 5.02 -9.39 7.34
C ARG A 189 5.60 -10.62 6.69
N TYR A 190 6.27 -10.44 5.56
CA TYR A 190 6.84 -11.54 4.79
C TYR A 190 8.24 -11.18 4.30
N ARG A 191 9.13 -12.18 4.28
CA ARG A 191 10.26 -12.18 3.35
C ARG A 191 9.80 -12.75 2.03
N LEU A 192 10.17 -12.09 0.95
CA LEU A 192 9.94 -12.51 -0.42
C LEU A 192 11.29 -12.91 -1.02
N LEU A 193 11.51 -14.20 -1.23
CA LEU A 193 12.79 -14.74 -1.68
C LEU A 193 12.69 -15.22 -3.12
N LYS A 194 13.71 -14.92 -3.92
CA LYS A 194 13.91 -15.51 -5.25
C LYS A 194 15.37 -15.92 -5.45
N SER A 195 15.61 -17.12 -5.97
CA SER A 195 16.94 -17.58 -6.39
C SER A 195 17.06 -17.60 -7.92
N ASN A 196 18.29 -17.63 -8.44
CA ASN A 196 18.51 -17.71 -9.89
C ASN A 196 17.86 -18.96 -10.47
N GLY A 197 17.11 -18.80 -11.57
CA GLY A 197 16.42 -19.90 -12.25
C GLY A 197 15.12 -20.36 -11.58
N GLU A 198 14.77 -19.83 -10.40
CA GLU A 198 13.45 -20.09 -9.80
C GLU A 198 12.36 -19.33 -10.56
N LEU A 199 11.26 -20.02 -10.83
CA LEU A 199 10.09 -19.47 -11.53
C LEU A 199 9.07 -18.84 -10.58
N PHE A 200 9.28 -18.97 -9.27
CA PHE A 200 8.35 -18.53 -8.24
C PHE A 200 9.08 -17.83 -7.12
N PHE A 201 8.40 -16.89 -6.47
CA PHE A 201 8.85 -16.37 -5.19
C PHE A 201 8.49 -17.33 -4.06
N LYS A 202 9.36 -17.42 -3.06
CA LYS A 202 9.04 -18.05 -1.78
C LYS A 202 8.65 -16.98 -0.77
N PHE A 203 7.45 -17.09 -0.21
CA PHE A 203 7.00 -16.26 0.90
C PHE A 203 7.35 -16.93 2.23
N GLU A 204 8.03 -16.20 3.11
CA GLU A 204 8.25 -16.62 4.49
C GLU A 204 7.60 -15.64 5.44
N LYS A 205 6.51 -16.07 6.09
CA LYS A 205 5.79 -15.23 7.07
C LYS A 205 6.67 -14.99 8.30
N ILE A 206 6.85 -13.72 8.64
CA ILE A 206 7.55 -13.30 9.85
C ILE A 206 6.53 -13.17 10.98
N ILE A 207 6.64 -14.06 11.96
CA ILE A 207 5.88 -14.04 13.19
C ILE A 207 6.70 -13.21 14.19
N SER A 208 6.21 -12.03 14.57
CA SER A 208 6.84 -11.14 15.55
C SER A 208 5.87 -10.76 16.64
#